data_AF-A0A2V9GXU3-F1
#
_entry.id   AF-A0A2V9GXU3-F1
#
_cell.length_a   1.000
_cell.length_b   1.000
_cell.length_c   1.000
_cell.angle_alpha   90.00
_cell.angle_beta   90.00
_cell.angle_gamma   90.00
#
_symmetry.space_group_name_H-M   'P 1'
#
loop_
_entity.id
_entity.type
_entity.pdbx_description
1 polymer ?
#
loop_
_entity_poly.entity_id
_entity_poly.type
_entity_poly.pdbx_seq_one_letter_code
_entity_poly.pdbx_strand_id
1 'polypeptide(L)'
;MKTKSTGQYPYFVFCGRRGLQWRWQTGLTVVNRGNELTSGASVQVLLGNGDGTFQPAQDLVAGSGHLSVLGVPVGDFNGDGRMDLAVTDSGTPTVVQAFLGNADGTFSTRTSAVSYSTDSLPSIRAVGDFNGDGQLDLAVFDYRFGNVFVMLGNGDGTFYRTLVSTLVGQYFAPAAAVDFNGDGKLDLALTGDCDACGVAVMLGNGDGTFQAATNYYIVGSFSSPMAVGDFDGDAKLDIVTEDSLSGMVSVLLGNGDGTFADTPVYATDYSPLSVATGDFNSDGKLDLAITTTGSCTPSCNPGRRRWDLLYADLCSQLLDRLAPQYPSSR
;
A
#
# COMPACT_ATOMS: atom_id res chain seq x y z
N MET A 1 6.53 -4.06 24.58
CA MET A 1 5.86 -2.87 24.02
C MET A 1 5.18 -3.32 22.74
N LYS A 2 3.84 -3.23 22.68
CA LYS A 2 3.06 -3.63 21.50
C LYS A 2 3.33 -2.61 20.39
N THR A 3 3.89 -3.05 19.26
CA THR A 3 3.95 -2.26 18.04
C THR A 3 2.56 -2.21 17.44
N LYS A 4 1.91 -1.04 17.45
CA LYS A 4 0.72 -0.78 16.63
C LYS A 4 1.15 -0.93 15.17
N SER A 5 0.52 -1.83 14.43
CA SER A 5 0.74 -1.96 12.98
C SER A 5 0.03 -0.80 12.28
N THR A 6 0.78 0.25 11.95
CA THR A 6 0.32 1.29 11.01
C THR A 6 0.47 0.74 9.59
N GLY A 7 -0.65 0.53 8.91
CA GLY A 7 -0.71 -0.06 7.57
C GLY A 7 -0.23 0.89 6.48
N GLN A 8 1.08 1.02 6.31
CA GLN A 8 1.66 1.39 5.02
C GLN A 8 1.60 0.16 4.11
N TYR A 9 1.04 0.28 2.90
CA TYR A 9 1.12 -0.77 1.88
C TYR A 9 2.52 -0.74 1.28
N PRO A 10 3.42 -1.68 1.62
CA PRO A 10 4.69 -1.77 0.93
C PRO A 10 4.41 -2.56 -0.34
N TYR A 11 4.40 -1.88 -1.48
CA TYR A 11 4.93 -2.54 -2.66
C TYR A 11 6.42 -2.74 -2.36
N PHE A 12 6.76 -3.93 -1.86
CA PHE A 12 8.10 -4.46 -1.52
C PHE A 12 8.60 -4.37 -0.07
N VAL A 13 9.15 -5.50 0.36
CA VAL A 13 9.87 -5.75 1.63
C VAL A 13 11.32 -5.28 1.47
N PHE A 14 11.79 -4.37 2.32
CA PHE A 14 13.22 -4.15 2.53
C PHE A 14 13.63 -4.23 3.99
N CYS A 15 14.84 -4.77 4.18
CA CYS A 15 15.44 -5.22 5.42
C CYS A 15 16.06 -4.05 6.21
N GLY A 16 15.65 -3.88 7.47
CA GLY A 16 16.24 -2.91 8.40
C GLY A 16 17.16 -3.58 9.44
N ARG A 17 18.33 -2.97 9.68
CA ARG A 17 19.38 -3.48 10.58
C ARG A 17 19.04 -3.19 12.05
N ARG A 18 18.95 -4.21 12.90
CA ARG A 18 19.20 -4.10 14.36
C ARG A 18 19.96 -5.31 14.88
N GLY A 19 21.24 -5.09 15.23
CA GLY A 19 22.06 -6.07 15.96
C GLY A 19 22.65 -7.19 15.10
N LEU A 20 23.78 -7.73 15.55
CA LEU A 20 24.62 -8.74 14.88
C LEU A 20 23.99 -10.16 14.81
N GLN A 21 22.67 -10.28 14.67
CA GLN A 21 22.00 -11.57 14.47
C GLN A 21 20.93 -11.47 13.39
N TRP A 22 21.11 -12.21 12.30
CA TRP A 22 20.07 -12.46 11.32
C TRP A 22 18.95 -13.25 11.99
N ARG A 23 17.80 -12.62 12.21
CA ARG A 23 16.54 -13.34 12.49
C ARG A 23 15.55 -12.98 11.41
N TRP A 24 15.28 -13.94 10.54
CA TRP A 24 14.19 -13.88 9.57
C TRP A 24 12.87 -13.94 10.34
N GLN A 25 12.01 -12.92 10.18
CA GLN A 25 10.59 -13.15 10.39
C GLN A 25 10.08 -13.87 9.15
N THR A 26 9.50 -15.05 9.34
CA THR A 26 8.76 -15.80 8.32
C THR A 26 7.63 -14.89 7.80
N GLY A 27 7.83 -14.27 6.65
CA GLY A 27 6.86 -13.38 6.01
C GLY A 27 6.07 -14.12 4.95
N LEU A 28 4.75 -13.92 4.97
CA LEU A 28 3.83 -14.30 3.90
C LEU A 28 4.04 -13.33 2.72
N THR A 29 4.46 -13.83 1.56
CA THR A 29 4.53 -13.01 0.34
C THR A 29 3.31 -13.31 -0.51
N VAL A 30 2.52 -12.27 -0.79
CA VAL A 30 1.36 -12.33 -1.66
C VAL A 30 1.70 -11.72 -3.02
N VAL A 31 1.56 -12.49 -4.09
CA VAL A 31 1.82 -12.04 -5.47
C VAL A 31 0.52 -12.12 -6.27
N ASN A 32 0.13 -11.02 -6.92
CA ASN A 32 -0.97 -11.02 -7.87
C ASN A 32 -0.41 -11.08 -9.29
N ARG A 33 -0.92 -12.01 -10.12
CA ARG A 33 -0.68 -12.04 -11.56
C ARG A 33 -1.99 -11.75 -12.29
N GLY A 34 -2.26 -10.49 -12.57
CA GLY A 34 -3.35 -10.11 -13.47
C GLY A 34 -3.48 -8.61 -13.57
N ASN A 35 -3.08 -8.04 -14.71
CA ASN A 35 -3.27 -6.61 -15.03
C ASN A 35 -4.51 -6.35 -15.90
N GLU A 36 -5.36 -7.34 -16.14
CA GLU A 36 -6.55 -7.18 -16.96
C GLU A 36 -7.70 -8.00 -16.39
N LEU A 37 -8.94 -7.59 -16.70
CA LEU A 37 -10.22 -8.25 -16.41
C LEU A 37 -10.33 -9.62 -17.14
N THR A 38 -9.31 -10.46 -17.04
CA THR A 38 -9.27 -11.79 -17.62
C THR A 38 -9.71 -12.79 -16.58
N SER A 39 -10.63 -13.68 -16.95
CA SER A 39 -11.02 -14.85 -16.16
C SER A 39 -9.76 -15.62 -15.73
N GLY A 40 -9.42 -15.60 -14.44
CA GLY A 40 -8.27 -16.34 -13.90
C GLY A 40 -7.33 -15.57 -12.97
N ALA A 41 -7.69 -14.38 -12.50
CA ALA A 41 -6.89 -13.70 -11.48
C ALA A 41 -6.95 -14.50 -10.15
N SER A 42 -5.78 -14.90 -9.63
CA SER A 42 -5.63 -15.57 -8.34
C SER A 42 -4.71 -14.76 -7.42
N VAL A 43 -4.96 -14.86 -6.11
CA VAL A 43 -3.97 -14.45 -5.11
C VAL A 43 -3.00 -15.63 -4.95
N GLN A 44 -1.70 -15.40 -5.12
CA GLN A 44 -0.69 -16.44 -4.87
C GLN A 44 0.03 -16.19 -3.56
N VAL A 45 0.15 -17.24 -2.76
CA VAL A 45 0.86 -17.23 -1.48
C VAL A 45 2.13 -18.07 -1.59
N LEU A 46 3.26 -17.45 -1.26
CA LEU A 46 4.55 -18.13 -1.17
C LEU A 46 5.00 -18.14 0.30
N LEU A 47 5.07 -19.32 0.91
CA LEU A 47 5.50 -19.48 2.29
C LEU A 47 7.02 -19.45 2.38
N GLY A 48 7.57 -18.58 3.23
CA GLY A 48 9.01 -18.48 3.46
C GLY A 48 9.54 -19.62 4.31
N ASN A 49 10.69 -20.18 3.93
CA ASN A 49 11.39 -21.23 4.70
C ASN A 49 12.25 -20.67 5.84
N GLY A 50 12.33 -19.33 5.98
CA GLY A 50 13.12 -18.67 7.02
C GLY A 50 14.63 -18.62 6.76
N ASP A 51 15.07 -18.97 5.55
CA ASP A 51 16.45 -18.94 5.08
C ASP A 51 16.63 -18.04 3.84
N GLY A 52 15.61 -17.23 3.53
CA GLY A 52 15.54 -16.41 2.33
C GLY A 52 14.95 -17.12 1.10
N THR A 53 14.58 -18.40 1.21
CA THR A 53 13.87 -19.15 0.15
C THR A 53 12.37 -19.28 0.42
N PHE A 54 11.61 -19.60 -0.63
CA PHE A 54 10.16 -19.76 -0.58
C PHE A 54 9.73 -21.12 -1.11
N GLN A 55 8.65 -21.65 -0.54
CA GLN A 55 7.94 -22.80 -1.08
C GLN A 55 7.23 -22.44 -2.40
N PRO A 56 6.85 -23.43 -3.22
CA PRO A 56 6.05 -23.19 -4.41
C PRO A 56 4.77 -22.40 -4.11
N ALA A 57 4.38 -21.53 -5.03
CA ALA A 57 3.18 -20.71 -4.90
C ALA A 57 1.92 -21.57 -4.75
N GLN A 58 1.06 -21.17 -3.82
CA GLN A 58 -0.28 -21.73 -3.62
C GLN A 58 -1.33 -20.74 -4.10
N ASP A 59 -2.25 -21.18 -4.96
CA ASP A 59 -3.33 -20.34 -5.47
C ASP A 59 -4.50 -20.28 -4.48
N LEU A 60 -4.86 -19.06 -4.07
CA LEU A 60 -6.13 -18.73 -3.45
C LEU A 60 -7.15 -18.41 -4.55
N VAL A 61 -8.11 -19.32 -4.72
CA VAL A 61 -9.24 -19.10 -5.62
C VAL A 61 -10.28 -18.26 -4.89
N ALA A 62 -10.16 -16.93 -5.01
CA ALA A 62 -11.29 -16.05 -4.77
C ALA A 62 -12.41 -16.41 -5.77
N GLY A 63 -13.67 -16.25 -5.34
CA GLY A 63 -14.81 -16.57 -6.19
C GLY A 63 -14.69 -15.86 -7.54
N SER A 64 -15.26 -16.46 -8.58
CA SER A 64 -15.39 -15.87 -9.92
C SER A 64 -14.12 -15.64 -10.76
N GLY A 65 -12.91 -15.57 -10.19
CA GLY A 65 -11.67 -15.34 -10.97
C GLY A 65 -11.48 -13.90 -11.45
N HIS A 66 -12.19 -12.94 -10.85
CA HIS A 66 -12.06 -11.50 -11.06
C HIS A 66 -11.66 -10.85 -9.73
N LEU A 67 -10.36 -10.65 -9.51
CA LEU A 67 -9.87 -9.98 -8.31
C LEU A 67 -9.49 -8.55 -8.65
N SER A 68 -9.91 -7.59 -7.82
CA SER A 68 -9.43 -6.22 -7.94
C SER A 68 -7.94 -6.15 -7.62
N VAL A 69 -7.19 -5.47 -8.49
CA VAL A 69 -5.74 -5.63 -8.71
C VAL A 69 -4.88 -4.74 -7.78
N LEU A 70 -5.50 -3.97 -6.88
CA LEU A 70 -4.83 -2.82 -6.24
C LEU A 70 -4.49 -2.99 -4.76
N GLY A 71 -4.31 -4.25 -4.33
CA GLY A 71 -3.76 -4.61 -3.03
C GLY A 71 -4.50 -5.79 -2.40
N VAL A 72 -3.77 -6.63 -1.68
CA VAL A 72 -4.34 -7.68 -0.82
C VAL A 72 -3.98 -7.32 0.63
N PRO A 73 -4.81 -6.53 1.32
CA PRO A 73 -4.59 -6.20 2.71
C PRO A 73 -4.47 -7.46 3.58
N VAL A 74 -3.52 -7.41 4.51
CA VAL A 74 -3.19 -8.50 5.44
C VAL A 74 -3.39 -7.99 6.86
N GLY A 75 -4.02 -8.79 7.71
CA GLY A 75 -4.25 -8.45 9.11
C GLY A 75 -4.84 -9.63 9.87
N ASP A 76 -4.77 -9.62 11.20
CA ASP A 76 -5.47 -10.59 12.04
C ASP A 76 -6.92 -10.09 12.25
N PHE A 77 -7.83 -10.43 11.32
CA PHE A 77 -9.20 -9.91 11.31
C PHE A 77 -10.12 -10.65 12.29
N ASN A 78 -9.67 -11.78 12.84
CA ASN A 78 -10.42 -12.59 13.80
C ASN A 78 -9.78 -12.68 15.21
N GLY A 79 -8.64 -12.03 15.43
CA GLY A 79 -7.93 -11.98 16.70
C GLY A 79 -7.28 -13.31 17.13
N ASP A 80 -7.06 -14.24 16.21
CA ASP A 80 -6.52 -15.56 16.51
C ASP A 80 -4.98 -15.63 16.51
N GLY A 81 -4.33 -14.50 16.22
CA GLY A 81 -2.89 -14.31 16.16
C GLY A 81 -2.27 -14.74 14.83
N ARG A 82 -3.06 -15.11 13.83
CA ARG A 82 -2.62 -15.45 12.48
C ARG A 82 -3.00 -14.34 11.51
N MET A 83 -2.25 -14.25 10.42
CA MET A 83 -2.51 -13.27 9.38
C MET A 83 -3.56 -13.80 8.41
N ASP A 84 -4.62 -13.03 8.25
CA ASP A 84 -5.69 -13.23 7.30
C ASP A 84 -5.48 -12.31 6.09
N LEU A 85 -6.24 -12.56 5.01
CA LEU A 85 -6.25 -11.73 3.81
C LEU A 85 -7.65 -11.17 3.56
N ALA A 86 -7.77 -9.89 3.25
CA ALA A 86 -9.01 -9.33 2.72
C ALA A 86 -8.86 -9.06 1.22
N VAL A 87 -9.90 -9.38 0.46
CA VAL A 87 -9.90 -9.22 -1.01
C VAL A 87 -11.19 -8.58 -1.48
N THR A 88 -11.08 -7.83 -2.57
CA THR A 88 -12.23 -7.47 -3.40
C THR A 88 -12.30 -8.39 -4.61
N ASP A 89 -13.41 -9.12 -4.74
CA ASP A 89 -13.77 -9.91 -5.92
C ASP A 89 -14.72 -9.07 -6.79
N SER A 90 -14.24 -8.65 -7.96
CA SER A 90 -14.94 -7.82 -8.95
C SER A 90 -15.88 -8.63 -9.86
N GLY A 91 -16.30 -9.81 -9.41
CA GLY A 91 -17.42 -10.55 -10.00
C GLY A 91 -18.74 -9.78 -9.97
N THR A 92 -19.83 -10.43 -10.36
CA THR A 92 -21.18 -9.83 -10.31
C THR A 92 -22.05 -10.64 -9.36
N PRO A 93 -22.44 -10.09 -8.19
CA PRO A 93 -22.08 -8.76 -7.65
C PRO A 93 -20.62 -8.68 -7.20
N THR A 94 -20.06 -7.46 -7.16
CA THR A 94 -18.75 -7.20 -6.54
C THR A 94 -18.86 -7.46 -5.04
N VAL A 95 -17.87 -8.14 -4.45
CA VAL A 95 -17.87 -8.44 -3.02
C VAL A 95 -16.54 -8.13 -2.36
N VAL A 96 -16.59 -7.75 -1.08
CA VAL A 96 -15.43 -7.71 -0.17
C VAL A 96 -15.56 -8.84 0.85
N GLN A 97 -14.49 -9.61 1.05
CA GLN A 97 -14.46 -10.78 1.94
C GLN A 97 -13.06 -11.00 2.54
N ALA A 98 -12.99 -11.66 3.69
CA ALA A 98 -11.74 -12.18 4.25
C ALA A 98 -11.56 -13.69 4.04
N PHE A 99 -10.30 -14.07 3.96
CA PHE A 99 -9.77 -15.44 3.97
C PHE A 99 -8.98 -15.60 5.26
N LEU A 100 -9.46 -16.48 6.14
CA LEU A 100 -8.86 -16.65 7.47
C LEU A 100 -7.62 -17.54 7.40
N GLY A 101 -6.51 -17.09 7.97
CA GLY A 101 -5.23 -17.78 7.98
C GLY A 101 -5.25 -18.99 8.93
N ASN A 102 -4.73 -20.11 8.44
CA ASN A 102 -4.49 -21.30 9.24
C ASN A 102 -3.02 -21.34 9.72
N ALA A 103 -2.77 -22.14 10.76
CA ALA A 103 -1.43 -22.28 11.34
C ALA A 103 -0.39 -22.88 10.37
N ASP A 104 -0.83 -23.54 9.30
CA ASP A 104 0.03 -24.12 8.26
C ASP A 104 0.28 -23.19 7.07
N GLY A 105 -0.20 -21.94 7.15
CA GLY A 105 -0.06 -20.94 6.07
C GLY A 105 -1.07 -21.11 4.93
N THR A 106 -2.01 -22.05 5.05
CA THR A 106 -3.19 -22.12 4.17
C THR A 106 -4.29 -21.16 4.66
N PHE A 107 -5.37 -21.02 3.89
CA PHE A 107 -6.49 -20.16 4.25
C PHE A 107 -7.80 -20.94 4.28
N SER A 108 -8.52 -20.82 5.38
CA SER A 108 -9.83 -21.40 5.63
C SER A 108 -10.97 -20.54 5.05
N THR A 109 -12.18 -21.08 5.20
CA THR A 109 -13.51 -20.47 4.99
C THR A 109 -13.54 -19.01 4.56
N ARG A 110 -14.18 -18.74 3.41
CA ARG A 110 -14.71 -17.42 3.09
C ARG A 110 -15.64 -16.99 4.21
N THR A 111 -15.36 -15.85 4.83
CA THR A 111 -16.32 -15.21 5.73
C THR A 111 -17.50 -14.67 4.94
N SER A 112 -18.58 -14.29 5.62
CA SER A 112 -19.74 -13.68 4.97
C SER A 112 -19.30 -12.46 4.15
N ALA A 113 -19.51 -12.53 2.83
CA ALA A 113 -19.09 -11.48 1.92
C ALA A 113 -20.10 -10.32 1.96
N VAL A 114 -19.59 -9.08 1.91
CA VAL A 114 -20.43 -7.90 1.74
C VAL A 114 -20.56 -7.62 0.25
N SER A 115 -21.76 -7.83 -0.28
CA SER A 115 -22.07 -7.58 -1.69
C SER A 115 -22.43 -6.13 -1.95
N TYR A 116 -21.97 -5.63 -3.08
CA TYR A 116 -22.29 -4.30 -3.58
C TYR A 116 -23.19 -4.35 -4.81
N SER A 117 -23.74 -3.20 -5.19
CA SER A 117 -24.42 -3.06 -6.47
C SER A 117 -23.46 -3.44 -7.61
N THR A 118 -24.02 -3.97 -8.70
CA THR A 118 -23.27 -4.42 -9.90
C THR A 118 -22.52 -3.29 -10.60
N ASP A 119 -22.67 -2.07 -10.13
CA ASP A 119 -22.18 -0.85 -10.73
C ASP A 119 -21.17 -0.14 -9.81
N SER A 120 -20.80 -0.73 -8.67
CA SER A 120 -19.73 -0.27 -7.79
C SER A 120 -18.38 -0.87 -8.18
N LEU A 121 -17.29 -0.14 -7.89
CA LEU A 121 -15.92 -0.62 -8.06
C LEU A 121 -15.11 -0.39 -6.77
N PRO A 122 -15.44 -1.07 -5.66
CA PRO A 122 -14.70 -0.96 -4.41
C PRO A 122 -13.26 -1.47 -4.53
N SER A 123 -12.35 -0.81 -3.82
CA SER A 123 -10.98 -1.27 -3.60
C SER A 123 -10.61 -0.98 -2.17
N ILE A 124 -10.08 -1.98 -1.47
CA ILE A 124 -9.56 -1.78 -0.13
C ILE A 124 -8.28 -0.96 -0.23
N ARG A 125 -8.16 0.04 0.64
CA ARG A 125 -7.12 1.07 0.61
C ARG A 125 -6.32 1.19 1.88
N ALA A 126 -6.91 0.85 3.03
CA ALA A 126 -6.20 0.78 4.29
C ALA A 126 -6.83 -0.24 5.23
N VAL A 127 -6.01 -0.73 6.16
CA VAL A 127 -6.41 -1.56 7.28
C VAL A 127 -6.04 -0.83 8.56
N GLY A 128 -6.96 -0.78 9.51
CA GLY A 128 -6.73 -0.15 10.80
C GLY A 128 -7.99 -0.13 11.66
N ASP A 129 -7.81 0.15 12.95
CA ASP A 129 -8.91 0.36 13.89
C ASP A 129 -9.42 1.80 13.75
N PHE A 130 -10.42 2.02 12.88
CA PHE A 130 -10.93 3.35 12.54
C PHE A 130 -12.03 3.82 13.51
N ASN A 131 -12.54 2.92 14.36
CA ASN A 131 -13.58 3.21 15.36
C ASN A 131 -13.11 3.07 16.82
N GLY A 132 -11.86 2.67 17.05
CA GLY A 132 -11.25 2.54 18.38
C GLY A 132 -11.76 1.33 19.18
N ASP A 133 -12.37 0.33 18.55
CA ASP A 133 -12.91 -0.84 19.24
C ASP A 133 -11.89 -1.99 19.42
N GLY A 134 -10.69 -1.83 18.84
CA GLY A 134 -9.60 -2.78 18.92
C GLY A 134 -9.63 -3.87 17.85
N GLN A 135 -10.58 -3.84 16.93
CA GLN A 135 -10.66 -4.74 15.78
C GLN A 135 -10.15 -4.04 14.53
N LEU A 136 -9.67 -4.82 13.57
CA LEU A 136 -9.20 -4.26 12.30
C LEU A 136 -10.39 -4.02 11.37
N ASP A 137 -10.50 -2.79 10.89
CA ASP A 137 -11.45 -2.37 9.87
C ASP A 137 -10.76 -2.16 8.52
N LEU A 138 -11.56 -1.96 7.47
CA LEU A 138 -11.08 -1.72 6.11
C LEU A 138 -11.56 -0.36 5.62
N ALA A 139 -10.64 0.55 5.26
CA ALA A 139 -10.99 1.72 4.47
C ALA A 139 -11.11 1.31 3.00
N VAL A 140 -12.25 1.59 2.39
CA VAL A 140 -12.58 1.19 1.02
C VAL A 140 -12.88 2.43 0.20
N PHE A 141 -12.27 2.49 -0.98
CA PHE A 141 -12.53 3.51 -1.97
C PHE A 141 -13.35 2.91 -3.11
N ASP A 142 -14.47 3.54 -3.47
CA ASP A 142 -15.24 3.17 -4.67
C ASP A 142 -14.82 4.03 -5.85
N TYR A 143 -14.13 3.41 -6.81
CA TYR A 143 -13.66 4.08 -8.02
C TYR A 143 -14.77 4.69 -8.87
N ARG A 144 -15.96 4.08 -8.87
CA ARG A 144 -17.05 4.52 -9.72
C ARG A 144 -17.65 5.82 -9.22
N PHE A 145 -17.79 5.95 -7.91
CA PHE A 145 -18.48 7.07 -7.27
C PHE A 145 -17.52 8.08 -6.63
N GLY A 146 -16.23 7.74 -6.50
CA GLY A 146 -15.21 8.64 -5.95
C GLY A 146 -15.38 8.90 -4.46
N ASN A 147 -15.96 7.95 -3.72
CA ASN A 147 -16.19 8.07 -2.29
C ASN A 147 -15.41 7.02 -1.49
N VAL A 148 -15.09 7.40 -0.27
CA VAL A 148 -14.47 6.54 0.73
C VAL A 148 -15.49 6.17 1.79
N PHE A 149 -15.46 4.94 2.25
CA PHE A 149 -16.19 4.50 3.43
C PHE A 149 -15.35 3.45 4.19
N VAL A 150 -15.75 3.15 5.42
CA VAL A 150 -15.12 2.11 6.22
C VAL A 150 -16.03 0.89 6.29
N MET A 151 -15.44 -0.29 6.21
CA MET A 151 -16.07 -1.54 6.60
C MET A 151 -15.55 -1.93 7.97
N LEU A 152 -16.42 -1.85 8.97
CA LEU A 152 -16.08 -2.14 10.36
C LEU A 152 -15.98 -3.65 10.57
N GLY A 153 -14.93 -4.08 11.26
CA GLY A 153 -14.67 -5.47 11.60
C GLY A 153 -15.48 -5.93 12.80
N ASN A 154 -16.02 -7.14 12.74
CA ASN A 154 -16.68 -7.79 13.88
C ASN A 154 -15.73 -8.68 14.70
N GLY A 155 -14.43 -8.70 14.35
CA GLY A 155 -13.42 -9.46 15.10
C GLY A 155 -13.54 -10.97 14.95
N ASP A 156 -14.37 -11.43 14.01
CA ASP A 156 -14.51 -12.83 13.59
C ASP A 156 -14.15 -13.01 12.10
N GLY A 157 -13.52 -12.00 11.50
CA GLY A 157 -13.22 -11.91 10.07
C GLY A 157 -14.39 -11.50 9.18
N THR A 158 -15.57 -11.20 9.73
CA THR A 158 -16.66 -10.57 8.99
C THR A 158 -16.63 -9.06 9.13
N PHE A 159 -17.22 -8.36 8.16
CA PHE A 159 -17.29 -6.91 8.11
C PHE A 159 -18.71 -6.42 7.84
N TYR A 160 -19.02 -5.21 8.28
CA TYR A 160 -20.21 -4.49 7.85
C TYR A 160 -19.86 -3.09 7.38
N ARG A 161 -20.56 -2.63 6.35
CA ARG A 161 -20.30 -1.33 5.72
C ARG A 161 -20.96 -0.19 6.50
N THR A 162 -20.24 0.90 6.75
CA THR A 162 -20.86 2.14 7.24
C THR A 162 -21.74 2.77 6.15
N LEU A 163 -22.88 3.34 6.55
CA LEU A 163 -23.78 4.01 5.58
C LEU A 163 -23.29 5.41 5.20
N VAL A 164 -22.34 5.94 5.97
CA VAL A 164 -21.74 7.25 5.74
C VAL A 164 -20.50 7.08 4.86
N SER A 165 -20.43 7.85 3.78
CA SER A 165 -19.26 7.91 2.92
C SER A 165 -18.84 9.34 2.66
N THR A 166 -17.54 9.57 2.54
CA THR A 166 -16.98 10.88 2.22
C THR A 166 -16.67 10.95 0.73
N LEU A 167 -17.27 11.91 0.04
CA LEU A 167 -16.94 12.17 -1.36
C LEU A 167 -15.56 12.83 -1.42
N VAL A 168 -14.62 12.20 -2.10
CA VAL A 168 -13.28 12.75 -2.31
C VAL A 168 -13.08 13.17 -3.76
N GLY A 169 -13.74 12.50 -4.71
CA GLY A 169 -13.56 12.71 -6.15
C GLY A 169 -12.83 11.52 -6.79
N GLN A 170 -12.31 11.70 -8.01
CA GLN A 170 -11.62 10.63 -8.73
C GLN A 170 -10.16 10.52 -8.29
N TYR A 171 -9.93 9.79 -7.19
CA TYR A 171 -8.60 9.45 -6.67
C TYR A 171 -8.26 8.00 -7.02
N PHE A 172 -7.02 7.71 -7.46
CA PHE A 172 -6.73 6.38 -8.03
C PHE A 172 -5.75 5.52 -7.23
N ALA A 173 -4.97 6.10 -6.33
CA ALA A 173 -3.71 5.49 -5.90
C ALA A 173 -3.61 5.34 -4.35
N PRO A 174 -2.48 4.84 -3.79
CA PRO A 174 -2.45 4.21 -2.46
C PRO A 174 -2.86 5.16 -1.34
N ALA A 175 -3.29 4.56 -0.23
CA ALA A 175 -3.64 5.31 0.97
C ALA A 175 -2.63 5.13 2.09
N ALA A 176 -2.45 6.17 2.88
CA ALA A 176 -1.83 6.08 4.19
C ALA A 176 -2.91 6.25 5.25
N ALA A 177 -2.99 5.31 6.19
CA ALA A 177 -3.84 5.41 7.36
C ALA A 177 -3.00 5.58 8.62
N VAL A 178 -3.02 6.79 9.18
CA VAL A 178 -2.20 7.21 10.31
C VAL A 178 -2.85 8.41 10.98
N ASP A 179 -2.50 8.67 12.23
CA ASP A 179 -2.93 9.84 12.98
C ASP A 179 -2.07 11.06 12.62
N PHE A 180 -2.54 11.93 11.72
CA PHE A 180 -1.80 13.10 11.24
C PHE A 180 -1.90 14.30 12.20
N ASN A 181 -2.88 14.31 13.11
CA ASN A 181 -3.15 15.43 14.02
C ASN A 181 -2.84 15.13 15.51
N GLY A 182 -2.42 13.90 15.82
CA GLY A 182 -2.06 13.45 17.15
C GLY A 182 -3.24 13.24 18.10
N ASP A 183 -4.47 13.08 17.60
CA ASP A 183 -5.67 12.93 18.41
C ASP A 183 -5.97 11.47 18.83
N GLY A 184 -5.16 10.53 18.33
CA GLY A 184 -5.25 9.10 18.61
C GLY A 184 -6.17 8.32 17.67
N LYS A 185 -6.76 8.97 16.66
CA LYS A 185 -7.66 8.35 15.67
C LYS A 185 -6.93 8.20 14.33
N LEU A 186 -7.30 7.18 13.57
CA LEU A 186 -6.73 7.00 12.23
C LEU A 186 -7.39 7.96 11.25
N ASP A 187 -6.56 8.78 10.62
CA ASP A 187 -6.90 9.58 9.46
C ASP A 187 -6.56 8.81 8.17
N LEU A 188 -6.93 9.36 7.01
CA LEU A 188 -6.66 8.76 5.71
C LEU A 188 -6.17 9.81 4.72
N ALA A 189 -5.01 9.56 4.11
CA ALA A 189 -4.52 10.30 2.95
C ALA A 189 -4.65 9.46 1.68
N LEU A 190 -5.07 10.05 0.57
CA LEU A 190 -5.22 9.43 -0.75
C LEU A 190 -4.53 10.27 -1.82
N THR A 191 -3.88 9.63 -2.79
CA THR A 191 -3.28 10.32 -3.93
C THR A 191 -4.13 10.18 -5.20
N GLY A 192 -4.31 11.30 -5.90
CA GLY A 192 -5.18 11.43 -7.07
C GLY A 192 -4.45 11.28 -8.41
N ASP A 193 -5.23 11.01 -9.45
CA ASP A 193 -4.77 11.11 -10.85
C ASP A 193 -5.24 12.45 -11.46
N CYS A 194 -4.88 12.71 -12.71
CA CYS A 194 -4.79 14.01 -13.37
C CYS A 194 -6.06 14.88 -13.41
N ASP A 195 -7.24 14.33 -13.15
CA ASP A 195 -8.48 15.10 -13.01
C ASP A 195 -8.70 15.64 -11.57
N ALA A 196 -7.96 15.10 -10.60
CA ALA A 196 -7.90 15.49 -9.19
C ALA A 196 -6.44 15.45 -8.66
N CYS A 197 -5.51 16.07 -9.40
CA CYS A 197 -4.08 16.09 -9.11
C CYS A 197 -3.79 16.49 -7.65
N GLY A 198 -3.29 15.58 -6.83
CA GLY A 198 -2.88 15.93 -5.48
C GLY A 198 -3.08 14.87 -4.41
N VAL A 199 -3.07 15.32 -3.16
CA VAL A 199 -3.33 14.53 -1.96
C VAL A 199 -4.64 14.98 -1.34
N ALA A 200 -5.58 14.06 -1.13
CA ALA A 200 -6.75 14.28 -0.29
C ALA A 200 -6.48 13.74 1.11
N VAL A 201 -6.64 14.56 2.14
CA VAL A 201 -6.53 14.15 3.55
C VAL A 201 -7.90 14.24 4.21
N MET A 202 -8.28 13.18 4.91
CA MET A 202 -9.53 13.05 5.65
C MET A 202 -9.22 12.69 7.10
N LEU A 203 -9.60 13.57 8.02
CA LEU A 203 -9.43 13.30 9.45
C LEU A 203 -10.49 12.31 9.96
N GLY A 204 -10.06 11.35 10.77
CA GLY A 204 -10.91 10.34 11.37
C GLY A 204 -11.75 10.91 12.51
N ASN A 205 -13.03 10.57 12.54
CA ASN A 205 -13.87 10.90 13.69
C ASN A 205 -13.70 9.91 14.85
N GLY A 206 -13.08 8.74 14.58
CA GLY A 206 -12.87 7.67 15.56
C GLY A 206 -14.11 6.80 15.77
N ASP A 207 -15.06 6.84 14.84
CA ASP A 207 -16.30 6.04 14.84
C ASP A 207 -16.49 5.29 13.51
N GLY A 208 -15.42 5.14 12.71
CA GLY A 208 -15.48 4.59 11.36
C GLY A 208 -15.95 5.58 10.29
N THR A 209 -16.07 6.87 10.62
CA THR A 209 -16.36 7.94 9.65
C THR A 209 -15.22 8.94 9.55
N PHE A 210 -15.23 9.71 8.46
CA PHE A 210 -14.24 10.74 8.18
C PHE A 210 -14.88 12.13 8.09
N GLN A 211 -14.11 13.16 8.42
CA GLN A 211 -14.44 14.54 8.09
C GLN A 211 -14.38 14.78 6.57
N ALA A 212 -14.80 15.96 6.13
CA ALA A 212 -14.67 16.36 4.73
C ALA A 212 -13.19 16.38 4.31
N ALA A 213 -12.90 15.92 3.10
CA ALA A 213 -11.54 15.90 2.59
C ALA A 213 -10.99 17.32 2.37
N THR A 214 -9.74 17.52 2.79
CA THR A 214 -8.92 18.67 2.41
C THR A 214 -8.00 18.24 1.27
N ASN A 215 -8.03 18.97 0.15
CA ASN A 215 -7.25 18.64 -1.04
C ASN A 215 -6.04 19.55 -1.17
N TYR A 216 -4.87 18.95 -1.38
CA TYR A 216 -3.60 19.61 -1.61
C TYR A 216 -3.16 19.34 -3.05
N TYR A 217 -3.17 20.39 -3.87
CA TYR A 217 -2.82 20.28 -5.29
C TYR A 217 -1.30 20.22 -5.47
N ILE A 218 -0.83 19.22 -6.22
CA ILE A 218 0.58 19.03 -6.55
C ILE A 218 0.74 19.11 -8.07
N VAL A 219 1.81 19.74 -8.53
CA VAL A 219 2.04 20.01 -9.95
C VAL A 219 2.63 18.78 -10.63
N GLY A 220 1.98 18.36 -11.73
CA GLY A 220 2.36 17.19 -12.52
C GLY A 220 1.80 15.89 -11.90
N SER A 221 1.25 15.00 -12.73
CA SER A 221 0.32 13.98 -12.25
C SER A 221 0.57 12.59 -12.84
N PHE A 222 1.18 11.74 -12.03
CA PHE A 222 0.75 10.36 -11.79
C PHE A 222 1.39 9.97 -10.45
N SER A 223 0.62 10.07 -9.37
CA SER A 223 1.12 9.85 -8.01
C SER A 223 1.02 8.38 -7.61
N SER A 224 2.15 7.73 -7.37
CA SER A 224 2.30 6.42 -6.75
C SER A 224 3.76 6.23 -6.37
N PRO A 225 4.13 5.54 -5.27
CA PRO A 225 3.50 5.41 -3.95
C PRO A 225 3.74 6.65 -3.06
N MET A 226 3.12 6.66 -1.87
CA MET A 226 3.25 7.71 -0.87
C MET A 226 4.05 7.19 0.33
N ALA A 227 4.94 8.03 0.86
CA ALA A 227 5.59 7.78 2.14
C ALA A 227 5.15 8.79 3.18
N VAL A 228 5.11 8.36 4.44
CA VAL A 228 4.75 9.21 5.59
C VAL A 228 5.83 9.09 6.65
N GLY A 229 6.24 10.23 7.22
CA GLY A 229 7.25 10.32 8.26
C GLY A 229 7.56 11.77 8.62
N ASP A 230 8.38 11.98 9.64
CA ASP A 230 8.92 13.30 10.01
C ASP A 230 10.20 13.53 9.20
N PHE A 231 10.13 14.34 8.14
CA PHE A 231 11.27 14.59 7.23
C PHE A 231 12.00 15.90 7.54
N ASP A 232 11.40 16.82 8.29
CA ASP A 232 12.03 18.07 8.68
C ASP A 232 12.52 18.13 10.15
N GLY A 233 12.15 17.11 10.94
CA GLY A 233 12.58 16.93 12.33
C GLY A 233 11.74 17.72 13.34
N ASP A 234 10.53 18.15 12.98
CA ASP A 234 9.64 18.92 13.84
C ASP A 234 8.67 18.06 14.69
N ALA A 235 8.80 16.73 14.59
CA ALA A 235 7.99 15.71 15.25
C ALA A 235 6.53 15.63 14.78
N LYS A 236 6.22 16.14 13.59
CA LYS A 236 4.91 15.99 12.94
C LYS A 236 5.06 15.13 11.69
N LEU A 237 3.95 14.53 11.28
CA LEU A 237 3.96 13.67 10.11
C LEU A 237 3.80 14.50 8.83
N ASP A 238 4.76 14.31 7.94
CA ASP A 238 4.78 14.84 6.59
C ASP A 238 4.38 13.75 5.59
N ILE A 239 4.03 14.18 4.39
CA ILE A 239 3.68 13.30 3.27
C ILE A 239 4.66 13.52 2.12
N VAL A 240 5.22 12.44 1.60
CA VAL A 240 6.03 12.44 0.38
C VAL A 240 5.25 11.78 -0.74
N THR A 241 5.12 12.48 -1.85
CA THR A 241 4.50 11.97 -3.07
C THR A 241 5.46 12.06 -4.24
N GLU A 242 5.41 11.04 -5.09
CA GLU A 242 6.11 11.01 -6.35
C GLU A 242 5.22 11.56 -7.47
N ASP A 243 5.81 12.29 -8.40
CA ASP A 243 5.17 12.63 -9.66
C ASP A 243 5.95 12.02 -10.84
N SER A 244 5.37 10.95 -11.38
CA SER A 244 5.95 10.23 -12.51
C SER A 244 5.86 10.98 -13.85
N LEU A 245 5.06 12.04 -14.00
CA LEU A 245 5.05 12.83 -15.26
C LEU A 245 6.09 13.93 -15.30
N SER A 246 6.23 14.73 -14.23
CA SER A 246 7.21 15.82 -14.23
C SER A 246 8.60 15.36 -13.78
N GLY A 247 8.74 14.12 -13.28
CA GLY A 247 10.00 13.67 -12.71
C GLY A 247 10.31 14.46 -11.45
N MET A 248 9.34 14.54 -10.53
CA MET A 248 9.48 15.31 -9.31
C MET A 248 9.04 14.49 -8.10
N VAL A 249 9.59 14.82 -6.94
CA VAL A 249 9.12 14.36 -5.64
C VAL A 249 8.74 15.58 -4.83
N SER A 250 7.53 15.58 -4.29
CA SER A 250 7.00 16.66 -3.45
C SER A 250 6.89 16.21 -2.01
N VAL A 251 7.22 17.11 -1.08
CA VAL A 251 7.13 16.88 0.36
C VAL A 251 6.14 17.87 0.97
N LEU A 252 4.99 17.37 1.40
CA LEU A 252 3.95 18.11 2.12
C LEU A 252 4.30 18.10 3.59
N LEU A 253 4.74 19.25 4.12
CA LEU A 253 5.12 19.40 5.51
C LEU A 253 3.87 19.51 6.39
N GLY A 254 3.79 18.66 7.42
CA GLY A 254 2.65 18.57 8.33
C GLY A 254 2.65 19.70 9.36
N ASN A 255 1.51 20.37 9.51
CA ASN A 255 1.32 21.33 10.60
C ASN A 255 0.98 20.68 11.94
N GLY A 256 0.73 19.36 11.94
CA GLY A 256 0.45 18.55 13.13
C GLY A 256 -0.99 18.69 13.64
N ASP A 257 -1.84 19.39 12.91
CA ASP A 257 -3.28 19.51 13.11
C ASP A 257 -4.07 18.78 12.01
N GLY A 258 -3.38 17.96 11.21
CA GLY A 258 -3.94 17.29 10.05
C GLY A 258 -3.92 18.13 8.76
N THR A 259 -3.40 19.36 8.81
CA THR A 259 -3.17 20.19 7.63
C THR A 259 -1.71 20.19 7.18
N PHE A 260 -1.47 20.55 5.92
CA PHE A 260 -0.14 20.55 5.30
C PHE A 260 0.18 21.90 4.66
N ALA A 261 1.46 22.28 4.66
CA ALA A 261 1.98 23.48 4.03
C ALA A 261 2.52 23.21 2.61
N ASP A 262 2.64 24.27 1.81
CA ASP A 262 3.22 24.23 0.46
C ASP A 262 4.67 23.74 0.46
N THR A 263 5.05 23.04 -0.61
CA THR A 263 6.05 21.98 -0.60
C THR A 263 7.41 22.36 -1.19
N PRO A 264 8.53 21.84 -0.66
CA PRO A 264 9.74 21.64 -1.44
C PRO A 264 9.49 20.60 -2.54
N VAL A 265 10.01 20.87 -3.74
CA VAL A 265 9.94 19.95 -4.88
C VAL A 265 11.36 19.59 -5.31
N TYR A 266 11.62 18.29 -5.42
CA TYR A 266 12.92 17.74 -5.79
C TYR A 266 12.82 17.10 -7.18
N ALA A 267 13.63 17.56 -8.12
CA ALA A 267 13.68 16.95 -9.45
C ALA A 267 14.37 15.59 -9.39
N THR A 268 13.79 14.62 -10.08
CA THR A 268 14.40 13.34 -10.42
C THR A 268 14.72 13.36 -11.91
N ASP A 269 15.86 12.82 -12.31
CA ASP A 269 16.29 12.83 -13.72
C ASP A 269 15.34 12.08 -14.66
N TYR A 270 14.46 11.22 -14.11
CA TYR A 270 13.45 10.43 -14.79
C TYR A 270 12.21 10.27 -13.92
N SER A 271 11.11 9.75 -14.50
CA SER A 271 9.87 9.44 -13.80
C SER A 271 10.12 8.55 -12.56
N PRO A 272 9.81 9.03 -11.34
CA PRO A 272 9.85 8.19 -10.15
C PRO A 272 8.81 7.07 -10.22
N LEU A 273 9.11 5.96 -9.56
CA LEU A 273 8.28 4.74 -9.52
C LEU A 273 8.00 4.22 -8.11
N SER A 274 8.91 4.46 -7.17
CA SER A 274 8.78 4.01 -5.79
C SER A 274 9.75 4.74 -4.87
N VAL A 275 9.23 5.12 -3.70
CA VAL A 275 9.95 5.77 -2.61
C VAL A 275 10.05 4.82 -1.42
N ALA A 276 11.24 4.72 -0.84
CA ALA A 276 11.49 4.09 0.44
C ALA A 276 12.08 5.10 1.42
N THR A 277 11.76 4.94 2.70
CA THR A 277 12.24 5.81 3.78
C THR A 277 13.11 5.04 4.77
N GLY A 278 14.09 5.71 5.35
CA GLY A 278 14.93 5.15 6.39
C GLY A 278 16.09 6.08 6.75
N ASP A 279 16.69 5.90 7.92
CA ASP A 279 17.95 6.58 8.24
C ASP A 279 19.10 5.77 7.62
N PHE A 280 19.53 6.16 6.40
CA PHE A 280 20.55 5.47 5.63
C PHE A 280 21.96 5.94 5.99
N ASN A 281 22.09 7.11 6.62
CA ASN A 281 23.38 7.72 6.95
C ASN A 281 23.72 7.71 8.47
N SER A 282 22.78 7.26 9.31
CA SER A 282 22.86 7.22 10.78
C SER A 282 22.92 8.59 11.48
N ASP A 283 22.32 9.63 10.90
CA ASP A 283 22.22 10.97 11.50
C ASP A 283 20.95 11.19 12.34
N GLY A 284 20.06 10.20 12.37
CA GLY A 284 18.81 10.23 13.12
C GLY A 284 17.66 10.96 12.41
N LYS A 285 17.84 11.38 11.16
CA LYS A 285 16.79 11.94 10.31
C LYS A 285 16.34 10.92 9.27
N LEU A 286 15.12 11.09 8.78
CA LEU A 286 14.57 10.18 7.78
C LEU A 286 15.07 10.57 6.39
N ASP A 287 15.77 9.65 5.72
CA ASP A 287 16.21 9.82 4.33
C ASP A 287 15.19 9.22 3.35
N LEU A 288 15.28 9.62 2.07
CA LEU A 288 14.52 9.09 0.94
C LEU A 288 15.41 8.32 -0.04
N ALA A 289 14.95 7.15 -0.47
CA ALA A 289 15.49 6.42 -1.61
C ALA A 289 14.42 6.29 -2.69
N ILE A 290 14.69 6.82 -3.88
CA ILE A 290 13.72 6.91 -4.99
C ILE A 290 14.21 6.04 -6.15
N THR A 291 13.33 5.23 -6.72
CA THR A 291 13.56 4.49 -7.96
C THR A 291 12.95 5.24 -9.14
N THR A 292 13.61 5.20 -10.30
CA THR A 292 13.12 5.89 -11.51
C THR A 292 13.15 4.97 -12.74
N THR A 293 12.41 5.33 -13.79
CA THR A 293 12.28 4.53 -15.02
C THR A 293 13.57 4.35 -15.84
N GLY A 294 14.66 5.03 -15.48
CA GLY A 294 15.97 4.94 -16.14
C GLY A 294 16.02 5.50 -17.56
N SER A 295 17.22 5.79 -18.06
CA SER A 295 17.41 6.26 -19.44
C SER A 295 17.32 5.10 -20.44
N CYS A 296 16.29 5.04 -21.27
CA CYS A 296 16.38 4.27 -22.52
C CYS A 296 17.31 5.02 -23.49
N THR A 297 18.48 4.47 -23.82
CA THR A 297 19.27 4.93 -24.97
C THR A 297 18.57 4.52 -26.28
N PRO A 298 18.87 5.16 -27.44
CA PRO A 298 18.07 5.06 -28.67
C PRO A 298 17.88 3.67 -29.30
N SER A 299 18.51 2.62 -28.75
CA SER A 299 18.31 1.23 -29.18
C SER A 299 17.05 0.58 -28.60
N CYS A 300 16.41 1.18 -27.61
CA CYS A 300 15.12 0.73 -27.11
C CYS A 300 13.99 1.27 -27.99
N ASN A 301 13.48 0.39 -28.85
CA ASN A 301 12.45 0.66 -29.84
C ASN A 301 11.17 1.26 -29.19
N PRO A 302 10.78 2.51 -29.49
CA PRO A 302 9.63 3.18 -28.87
C PRO A 302 8.27 2.61 -29.31
N GLY A 303 8.26 1.59 -30.17
CA GLY A 303 7.07 0.95 -30.73
C GLY A 303 6.41 -0.13 -29.86
N ARG A 304 6.92 -0.43 -28.65
CA ARG A 304 6.22 -1.33 -27.71
C ARG A 304 5.88 -0.57 -26.43
N ARG A 305 4.78 0.18 -26.47
CA ARG A 305 4.03 0.52 -25.24
C ARG A 305 3.40 -0.77 -24.73
N ARG A 306 4.15 -1.53 -23.92
CA ARG A 306 3.58 -2.56 -23.06
C ARG A 306 4.03 -2.24 -21.65
N TRP A 307 3.07 -1.90 -20.81
CA TRP A 307 3.20 -1.65 -19.38
C TRP A 307 3.54 -2.94 -18.58
N ASP A 308 3.92 -4.04 -19.23
CA ASP A 308 3.79 -5.40 -18.69
C ASP A 308 5.10 -6.13 -18.35
N LEU A 309 6.30 -5.55 -18.48
CA LEU A 309 7.54 -6.34 -18.35
C LEU A 309 8.70 -5.74 -17.55
N LEU A 310 8.45 -4.83 -16.59
CA LEU A 310 9.53 -4.26 -15.76
C LEU A 310 9.51 -4.70 -14.28
N TYR A 311 9.03 -5.89 -13.97
CA TYR A 311 9.01 -6.41 -12.58
C TYR A 311 10.05 -7.50 -12.27
N ALA A 312 10.91 -7.89 -13.23
CA ALA A 312 11.77 -9.08 -13.07
C ALA A 312 13.29 -8.84 -13.13
N ASP A 313 13.79 -7.68 -13.55
CA ASP A 313 15.24 -7.54 -13.87
C ASP A 313 16.07 -6.76 -12.83
N LEU A 314 15.48 -6.33 -11.70
CA LEU A 314 16.19 -5.53 -10.70
C LEU A 314 16.94 -6.36 -9.64
N CYS A 315 16.63 -7.65 -9.50
CA CYS A 315 17.26 -8.50 -8.49
C CYS A 315 18.68 -8.95 -8.89
N SER A 316 18.98 -9.00 -10.20
CA SER A 316 20.27 -9.45 -10.73
C SER A 316 21.36 -8.38 -10.65
N GLN A 317 21.02 -7.10 -10.85
CA GLN A 317 22.02 -6.02 -10.99
C GLN A 317 22.52 -5.47 -9.65
N LEU A 318 21.77 -5.64 -8.55
CA LEU A 318 22.17 -5.24 -7.20
C LEU A 318 23.08 -6.27 -6.52
N LEU A 319 22.98 -7.56 -6.89
CA LEU A 319 23.86 -8.62 -6.37
C LEU A 319 25.30 -8.47 -6.88
N ASP A 320 25.50 -8.01 -8.12
CA ASP A 320 26.83 -7.89 -8.72
C ASP A 320 27.67 -6.72 -8.17
N ARG A 321 27.05 -5.72 -7.52
CA ARG A 321 27.75 -4.56 -6.95
C ARG A 321 28.04 -4.65 -5.45
N LEU A 322 27.49 -5.65 -4.75
CA LEU A 322 27.69 -5.87 -3.32
C LEU A 322 28.53 -7.12 -2.99
N ALA A 323 29.04 -7.82 -4.01
CA ALA A 323 30.01 -8.90 -3.79
C ALA A 323 31.34 -8.31 -3.27
N PRO A 324 31.85 -8.74 -2.10
CA PRO A 324 33.20 -8.37 -1.68
C PRO A 324 34.20 -8.97 -2.67
N GLN A 325 34.98 -8.13 -3.35
CA GLN A 325 36.11 -8.57 -4.15
C GLN A 325 37.17 -9.19 -3.24
N TYR A 326 37.14 -10.52 -3.09
CA TYR A 326 38.30 -11.27 -2.60
C TYR A 326 39.08 -11.81 -3.79
N PRO A 327 40.39 -11.52 -3.91
CA PRO A 327 41.21 -12.12 -4.96
C PRO A 327 41.37 -13.61 -4.67
N SER A 328 41.13 -14.44 -5.69
CA SER A 328 41.41 -15.87 -5.63
C SER A 328 42.93 -16.09 -5.53
N SER A 329 43.35 -16.69 -4.43
CA SER A 329 44.70 -17.24 -4.28
C SER A 329 44.81 -18.54 -5.09
N ARG A 330 45.89 -18.63 -5.86
CA ARG A 330 46.56 -19.90 -6.16
C ARG A 330 47.85 -19.94 -5.36
#